data_AF-A0A838P4N3-F1
#
_entry.id   AF-A0A838P4N3-F1
#
_cell.length_a   1.000
_cell.length_b   1.000
_cell.length_c   1.000
_cell.angle_alpha   90.00
_cell.angle_beta   90.00
_cell.angle_gamma   90.00
#
_symmetry.space_group_name_H-M   'P 1'
#
loop_
_entity.id
_entity.type
_entity.pdbx_description
1 polymer ?
#
loop_
_entity_poly.entity_id
_entity_poly.type
_entity_poly.pdbx_seq_one_letter_code
_entity_poly.pdbx_strand_id
1 'polypeptide(L)'
;MSINKIEQRRLVFRGREFHFVSYEGQPANERRGEAAVPPMWYLMNEGKRRPVLPHVIGQELGELDVSLLRWVEEQVFGLHAEPVPRRQAK
;
A
#
# COMPACT_ATOMS: atom_id res chain seq x y z
N MET A 1 22.47 -9.04 8.30
CA MET A 1 21.26 -9.28 9.12
C MET A 1 20.08 -8.73 8.34
N SER A 2 19.37 -9.58 7.61
CA SER A 2 18.20 -9.20 6.82
C SER A 2 16.97 -9.70 7.57
N ILE A 3 16.53 -8.92 8.57
CA ILE A 3 15.35 -9.25 9.38
C ILE A 3 14.29 -8.23 9.05
N ASN A 4 13.77 -8.30 7.84
CA ASN A 4 12.68 -7.43 7.45
C ASN A 4 11.49 -8.28 7.08
N LYS A 5 10.64 -8.44 8.10
CA LYS A 5 9.46 -9.28 8.05
C LYS A 5 8.44 -8.59 7.14
N ILE A 6 8.16 -9.19 5.99
CA ILE A 6 7.00 -8.82 5.17
C ILE A 6 5.76 -9.03 6.03
N GLU A 7 4.95 -7.99 6.19
CA GLU A 7 3.71 -8.05 6.94
C GLU A 7 2.54 -8.24 6.00
N GLN A 8 1.52 -8.97 6.47
CA GLN A 8 0.32 -9.23 5.69
C GLN A 8 -0.90 -8.97 6.55
N ARG A 9 -1.91 -8.32 5.96
CA ARG A 9 -3.17 -8.02 6.61
C ARG A 9 -4.32 -8.45 5.70
N ARG A 10 -5.27 -9.21 6.24
CA ARG A 10 -6.52 -9.56 5.55
C ARG A 10 -7.66 -8.92 6.28
N LEU A 11 -8.41 -8.06 5.59
CA LEU A 11 -9.51 -7.32 6.15
C LEU A 11 -10.78 -7.61 5.35
N VAL A 12 -11.91 -7.70 6.05
CA VAL A 12 -13.22 -7.89 5.43
C VAL A 12 -13.97 -6.57 5.47
N PHE A 13 -14.43 -6.10 4.31
CA PHE A 13 -15.21 -4.87 4.19
C PHE A 13 -16.34 -5.06 3.21
N ARG A 14 -17.57 -4.73 3.63
CA ARG A 14 -18.80 -4.90 2.83
C ARG A 14 -18.93 -6.30 2.22
N GLY A 15 -18.61 -7.34 3.00
CA GLY A 15 -18.69 -8.74 2.59
C GLY A 15 -17.59 -9.22 1.64
N ARG A 16 -16.56 -8.40 1.36
CA ARG A 16 -15.41 -8.77 0.52
C ARG A 16 -14.12 -8.81 1.34
N GLU A 17 -13.29 -9.82 1.11
CA GLU A 17 -11.94 -9.90 1.69
C GLU A 17 -10.94 -9.12 0.83
N PHE A 18 -10.05 -8.38 1.49
CA PHE A 18 -8.96 -7.62 0.89
C PHE A 18 -7.63 -8.07 1.50
N HIS A 19 -6.67 -8.46 0.65
CA HIS A 19 -5.36 -8.94 1.06
C HIS A 19 -4.29 -7.87 0.84
N PHE A 20 -3.74 -7.37 1.94
CA PHE A 20 -2.67 -6.38 1.95
C PHE A 20 -1.34 -7.01 2.31
N VAL A 21 -0.28 -6.54 1.67
CA VAL A 21 1.10 -6.97 1.90
C VAL A 21 1.97 -5.73 1.99
N SER A 22 2.82 -5.65 3.01
CA SER A 22 3.85 -4.62 3.11
C SER A 22 5.09 -5.04 2.35
N TYR A 23 5.70 -4.10 1.64
CA TYR A 23 7.06 -4.24 1.16
C TYR A 23 7.94 -3.21 1.83
N GLU A 24 9.19 -3.61 2.03
CA GLU A 24 10.22 -2.69 2.43
C GLU A 24 10.46 -1.61 1.41
N GLY A 25 11.00 -0.50 1.90
CA GLY A 25 11.57 0.50 1.04
C GLY A 25 12.80 -0.05 0.33
N GLN A 26 12.98 0.37 -0.91
CA GLN A 26 14.20 0.11 -1.65
C GLN A 26 15.07 1.37 -1.55
N PRO A 27 16.36 1.25 -1.15
CA PRO A 27 17.26 2.39 -1.18
C PRO A 27 17.42 2.89 -2.62
N ALA A 28 17.73 4.18 -2.78
CA ALA A 28 18.04 4.71 -4.09
C ALA A 28 19.22 3.96 -4.71
N ASN A 29 19.12 3.66 -6.01
CA ASN A 29 20.23 3.12 -6.79
C ASN A 29 20.63 4.16 -7.83
N GLU A 30 21.52 5.08 -7.41
CA GLU A 30 21.99 6.19 -8.24
C GLU A 30 22.67 5.71 -9.53
N ARG A 31 23.33 4.54 -9.51
CA ARG A 31 23.95 3.94 -10.69
C ARG A 31 22.94 3.50 -11.75
N ARG A 32 21.71 3.20 -11.36
CA ARG A 32 20.61 2.81 -12.26
C ARG A 32 19.57 3.91 -12.45
N GLY A 33 19.76 5.07 -11.82
CA GLY A 33 18.79 6.18 -11.81
C GLY A 33 17.49 5.84 -11.06
N GLU A 34 17.50 4.85 -10.17
CA GLU A 34 16.30 4.44 -9.43
C GLU A 34 16.20 5.24 -8.12
N ALA A 35 15.11 6.00 -7.96
CA ALA A 35 14.84 6.73 -6.73
C ALA A 35 14.53 5.77 -5.57
N ALA A 36 14.79 6.22 -4.34
CA ALA A 36 14.41 5.46 -3.15
C ALA A 36 12.88 5.25 -3.13
N VAL A 37 12.46 4.01 -2.92
CA VAL A 37 11.06 3.65 -2.69
C VAL A 37 10.88 3.57 -1.19
N PRO A 38 9.94 4.31 -0.56
CA PRO A 38 9.67 4.13 0.86
C PRO A 38 8.98 2.79 1.12
N PRO A 39 9.05 2.25 2.36
CA PRO A 39 8.22 1.12 2.76
C PRO A 39 6.75 1.43 2.51
N MET A 40 6.00 0.48 1.94
CA MET A 40 4.64 0.72 1.45
C MET A 40 3.77 -0.52 1.62
N TRP A 41 2.48 -0.31 1.90
CA TRP A 41 1.43 -1.32 1.81
C TRP A 41 0.88 -1.40 0.40
N TYR A 42 0.58 -2.63 -0.03
CA TYR A 42 -0.02 -2.91 -1.32
C TYR A 42 -1.26 -3.79 -1.17
N LEU A 43 -2.31 -3.49 -1.92
CA LEU A 43 -3.45 -4.38 -2.11
C LEU A 43 -3.13 -5.38 -3.21
N MET A 44 -3.28 -6.66 -2.91
CA MET A 44 -3.20 -7.75 -3.88
C MET A 44 -4.59 -7.98 -4.48
N ASN A 45 -4.75 -7.71 -5.77
CA ASN A 45 -5.99 -7.97 -6.51
C ASN A 45 -5.69 -8.64 -7.85
N GLU A 46 -6.22 -9.84 -8.09
CA GLU A 46 -6.10 -10.56 -9.38
C GLU A 46 -4.65 -10.65 -9.89
N GLY A 47 -3.71 -10.96 -8.98
CA GLY A 47 -2.28 -11.06 -9.31
C GLY A 47 -1.56 -9.72 -9.53
N LYS A 48 -2.25 -8.58 -9.37
CA LYS A 48 -1.65 -7.23 -9.43
C LYS A 48 -1.52 -6.64 -8.03
N ARG A 49 -0.39 -5.97 -7.79
CA ARG A 49 -0.15 -5.16 -6.58
C ARG A 49 -0.52 -3.71 -6.86
N ARG A 50 -1.36 -3.12 -6.01
CA ARG A 50 -1.71 -1.70 -6.06
C ARG A 50 -1.16 -1.00 -4.83
N PRO A 51 -0.38 0.09 -4.97
CA PRO A 51 0.12 0.84 -3.82
C PRO A 51 -1.05 1.47 -3.06
N VAL A 52 -1.01 1.37 -1.73
CA VAL A 52 -2.08 1.82 -0.82
C VAL A 52 -1.61 3.02 -0.03
N LEU A 53 -0.71 2.81 0.94
CA LEU A 53 -0.19 3.85 1.83
C LEU A 53 1.23 3.50 2.32
N PRO A 54 2.03 4.48 2.77
CA PRO A 54 3.36 4.22 3.34
C PRO A 54 3.30 3.31 4.56
N HIS A 55 4.19 2.32 4.63
CA HIS A 55 4.33 1.48 5.80
C HIS A 55 5.15 2.18 6.87
N VAL A 56 4.53 2.45 8.03
CA VAL A 56 5.15 3.07 9.18
C VAL A 56 5.46 1.99 10.22
N ILE A 57 6.75 1.82 10.55
CA ILE A 57 7.18 0.84 11.55
C ILE A 57 6.65 1.24 12.92
N GLY A 58 6.00 0.31 13.63
CA GLY A 58 5.43 0.55 14.95
C GLY A 58 4.06 1.25 14.93
N GLN A 59 3.43 1.37 13.75
CA GLN A 59 2.04 1.82 13.65
C GLN A 59 1.12 0.86 14.41
N GLU A 60 0.15 1.42 15.13
CA GLU A 60 -0.85 0.62 15.83
C GLU A 60 -1.72 -0.14 14.81
N LEU A 61 -1.98 -1.43 15.08
CA LEU A 61 -2.74 -2.29 14.17
C LEU A 61 -4.18 -1.79 13.94
N GLY A 62 -4.83 -1.21 14.97
CA GLY A 62 -6.17 -0.65 14.84
C GLY A 62 -6.21 0.55 13.89
N GLU A 63 -5.26 1.48 14.07
CA GLU A 63 -5.11 2.65 13.19
C GLU A 63 -4.75 2.26 11.75
N LEU A 64 -3.89 1.25 11.58
CA LEU A 64 -3.54 0.71 10.27
C LEU A 64 -4.78 0.13 9.58
N ASP A 65 -5.57 -0.70 10.26
CA ASP A 65 -6.77 -1.30 9.70
C ASP A 65 -7.77 -0.25 9.24
N VAL A 66 -8.00 0.78 10.07
CA VAL A 66 -8.86 1.92 9.71
C VAL A 66 -8.35 2.62 8.45
N SER A 67 -7.04 2.85 8.35
CA SER A 67 -6.43 3.50 7.19
C SER A 67 -6.54 2.66 5.91
N LEU A 68 -6.32 1.34 6.00
CA LEU A 68 -6.45 0.41 4.89
C LEU A 68 -7.91 0.30 4.40
N LEU A 69 -8.87 0.23 5.32
CA LEU A 69 -10.29 0.17 5.00
C LEU A 69 -10.80 1.48 4.39
N ARG A 70 -10.34 2.63 4.90
CA ARG A 70 -10.63 3.93 4.31
C ARG A 70 -10.15 4.02 2.87
N TRP A 71 -8.92 3.56 2.60
CA TRP A 71 -8.42 3.51 1.22
C TRP A 71 -9.27 2.61 0.33
N VAL A 72 -9.75 1.46 0.83
CA VAL A 72 -10.68 0.58 0.09
C VAL A 72 -11.99 1.29 -0.22
N GLU A 73 -12.55 1.98 0.77
CA GLU A 73 -13.78 2.76 0.61
C GLU A 73 -13.63 3.82 -0.50
N GLU A 74 -12.53 4.56 -0.49
CA GLU A 74 -12.23 5.63 -1.44
C GLU A 74 -11.90 5.07 -2.85
N GLN A 75 -11.00 4.08 -2.95
CA GLN A 75 -10.41 3.65 -4.22
C GLN A 75 -11.11 2.44 -4.88
N VAL A 76 -11.77 1.59 -4.11
CA VAL A 76 -12.48 0.41 -4.63
C VAL A 76 -13.97 0.70 -4.78
N PHE A 77 -14.57 1.41 -3.83
CA PHE A 77 -16.00 1.74 -3.85
C PHE A 77 -16.30 3.17 -4.34
N GLY A 78 -15.29 4.02 -4.53
CA GLY A 78 -15.44 5.32 -5.18
C GLY A 78 -16.20 6.35 -4.36
N LEU A 79 -16.32 6.17 -3.04
CA LEU A 79 -17.15 7.03 -2.18
C LEU A 79 -16.56 8.43 -1.97
N HIS A 80 -15.29 8.64 -2.37
CA HIS A 80 -14.65 9.93 -2.53
C HIS A 80 -13.62 9.85 -3.67
N ALA A 81 -14.08 9.84 -4.91
CA ALA A 81 -13.20 9.87 -6.08
C ALA A 81 -12.83 11.32 -6.44
N GLU A 82 -11.88 11.93 -5.72
CA GLU A 82 -11.08 12.98 -6.37
C GLU A 82 -10.04 12.29 -7.27
N PRO A 83 -9.93 12.68 -8.55
CA PRO A 83 -8.99 12.06 -9.46
C PRO A 83 -7.56 12.38 -8.99
N VAL A 84 -6.87 11.39 -8.41
CA VAL A 84 -5.41 11.44 -8.27
C VAL A 84 -4.85 11.68 -9.68
N PRO A 85 -4.13 12.79 -9.93
CA PRO A 85 -3.57 13.03 -11.25
C PRO A 85 -2.59 11.90 -11.53
N ARG A 86 -2.95 11.01 -12.46
CA ARG A 86 -1.98 10.12 -13.10
C ARG A 86 -0.84 11.02 -13.55
N ARG A 87 0.34 10.87 -12.95
CA ARG A 87 1.57 11.47 -13.47
C ARG A 87 1.67 11.02 -14.94
N GLN A 88 1.30 11.93 -15.85
CA GLN A 88 1.66 11.80 -17.25
C GLN A 88 3.19 11.88 -17.27
N ALA A 89 3.84 10.77 -17.58
CA ALA A 89 5.21 10.83 -18.06
C ALA A 89 5.18 11.58 -19.39
N LYS A 90 5.94 12.67 -19.45
CA LYS A 90 6.15 13.51 -20.62
C LYS A 90 7.02 12.80 -21.66
#